data_AF-A0AAD7LGK2-F1
#
_entry.id   AF-A0AAD7LGK2-F1
#
_cell.length_a   1.000
_cell.length_b   1.000
_cell.length_c   1.000
_cell.angle_alpha   90.00
_cell.angle_beta   90.00
_cell.angle_gamma   90.00
#
_symmetry.space_group_name_H-M   'P 1'
#
loop_
_entity.id
_entity.type
_entity.pdbx_description
1 polymer ?
#
loop_
_entity_poly.entity_id
_entity_poly.type
_entity_poly.pdbx_seq_one_letter_code
_entity_poly.pdbx_strand_id
1 'polypeptide(L)'
;MCAFTEAYLFEISHIRYYTLIRLRKELCWMAIAGTSELRNIKVHHLMCLELQKFIDRISQILPAIESSRPRCSLGMQALCSLQVALDKAKLLIQHCSESSKLYLAITADRIVLRCEKIRNALELCLSQLQNMAPSSLAAKIAGVVHDLKSLEFSVEYAEDEAGKLILKLLQKDSPTSDSTKCAELEALQNVAFMLKITSHSALVMEKRSIKLLVEKLHDTDQLKKILKYLLYLLRKYGEFIRQL
;
A
#
# COMPACT_ATOMS: atom_id res chain seq x y z
N MET A 1 51.55 14.77 1.68
CA MET A 1 50.89 13.48 1.99
C MET A 1 49.89 13.64 3.15
N CYS A 2 48.83 14.46 3.02
CA CYS A 2 47.81 14.57 4.09
C CYS A 2 46.36 14.76 3.62
N ALA A 3 46.08 14.83 2.30
CA ALA A 3 44.71 15.07 1.79
C ALA A 3 43.95 13.78 1.40
N PHE A 4 44.63 12.63 1.31
CA PHE A 4 44.01 11.36 0.89
C PHE A 4 43.36 10.58 2.04
N THR A 5 43.70 10.88 3.30
CA THR A 5 43.21 10.17 4.49
C THR A 5 41.86 10.70 5.00
N GLU A 6 41.56 11.98 4.84
CA GLU A 6 40.30 12.57 5.33
C GLU A 6 39.09 12.22 4.47
N ALA A 7 39.23 12.17 3.14
CA ALA A 7 38.16 11.75 2.24
C ALA A 7 37.74 10.28 2.47
N TYR A 8 38.72 9.41 2.75
CA TYR A 8 38.48 8.00 3.05
C TYR A 8 37.76 7.81 4.40
N LEU A 9 38.10 8.62 5.40
CA LEU A 9 37.44 8.59 6.71
C LEU A 9 36.00 9.14 6.65
N PHE A 10 35.73 10.13 5.78
CA PHE A 10 34.38 10.65 5.53
C PHE A 10 33.49 9.62 4.81
N GLU A 11 34.02 8.88 3.83
CA GLU A 11 33.27 7.80 3.17
C GLU A 11 32.98 6.62 4.12
N ILE A 12 33.94 6.22 4.96
CA ILE A 12 33.75 5.13 5.92
C ILE A 12 32.73 5.50 7.01
N SER A 13 32.71 6.74 7.46
CA SER A 13 31.73 7.22 8.45
C SER A 13 30.32 7.34 7.88
N HIS A 14 30.17 7.78 6.63
CA HIS A 14 28.87 7.83 5.95
C HIS A 14 28.33 6.42 5.68
N ILE A 15 29.17 5.49 5.20
CA ILE A 15 28.78 4.08 4.98
C ILE A 15 28.36 3.42 6.30
N ARG A 16 29.10 3.62 7.39
CA ARG A 16 28.74 3.11 8.72
C ARG A 16 27.44 3.71 9.25
N TYR A 17 27.21 5.01 9.06
CA TYR A 17 25.97 5.69 9.46
C TYR A 17 24.73 5.14 8.71
N TYR A 18 24.84 4.96 7.38
CA TYR A 18 23.77 4.36 6.58
C TYR A 18 23.55 2.89 6.94
N THR A 19 24.61 2.12 7.20
CA THR A 19 24.51 0.71 7.61
C THR A 19 23.88 0.56 9.00
N LEU A 20 24.18 1.45 9.95
CA LEU A 20 23.59 1.45 11.30
C LEU A 20 22.12 1.87 11.30
N ILE A 21 21.74 2.90 10.55
CA ILE A 21 20.32 3.30 10.38
C ILE A 21 19.54 2.18 9.69
N ARG A 22 20.16 1.55 8.68
CA ARG A 22 19.57 0.45 7.95
C ARG A 22 19.41 -0.81 8.80
N LEU A 23 20.41 -1.22 9.56
CA LEU A 23 20.29 -2.32 10.52
C LEU A 23 19.22 -2.01 11.57
N ARG A 24 19.10 -0.77 12.04
CA ARG A 24 18.07 -0.39 13.01
C ARG A 24 16.66 -0.40 12.41
N LYS A 25 16.48 -0.02 11.13
CA LYS A 25 15.21 -0.12 10.41
C LYS A 25 14.87 -1.55 9.99
N GLU A 26 15.85 -2.34 9.58
CA GLU A 26 15.73 -3.77 9.22
C GLU A 26 15.45 -4.62 10.47
N LEU A 27 16.11 -4.38 11.60
CA LEU A 27 15.81 -5.04 12.89
C LEU A 27 14.42 -4.65 13.40
N CYS A 28 14.01 -3.40 13.22
CA CYS A 28 12.64 -2.96 13.55
C CYS A 28 11.61 -3.60 12.61
N TRP A 29 11.92 -3.75 11.32
CA TRP A 29 11.06 -4.42 10.34
C TRP A 29 10.99 -5.93 10.56
N MET A 30 12.10 -6.61 10.83
CA MET A 30 12.13 -8.03 11.17
C MET A 30 11.39 -8.31 12.49
N ALA A 31 11.41 -7.38 13.45
CA ALA A 31 10.63 -7.47 14.68
C ALA A 31 9.12 -7.18 14.49
N ILE A 32 8.71 -6.52 13.40
CA ILE A 32 7.31 -6.08 13.18
C ILE A 32 6.61 -6.87 12.05
N ALA A 33 7.29 -7.25 10.98
CA ALA A 33 6.64 -7.39 9.67
C ALA A 33 6.55 -8.78 9.05
N GLY A 34 7.13 -9.83 9.65
CA GLY A 34 7.17 -11.12 8.96
C GLY A 34 5.79 -11.75 8.67
N THR A 35 4.74 -11.46 9.44
CA THR A 35 3.41 -12.07 9.24
C THR A 35 2.21 -11.29 9.79
N SER A 36 2.40 -10.14 10.44
CA SER A 36 1.33 -9.47 11.20
C SER A 36 0.49 -8.49 10.37
N GLU A 37 1.12 -7.73 9.46
CA GLU A 37 0.44 -6.69 8.67
C GLU A 37 -0.46 -7.29 7.57
N LEU A 38 -0.02 -8.37 6.91
CA LEU A 38 -0.81 -9.10 5.91
C LEU A 38 -2.11 -9.68 6.47
N ARG A 39 -2.13 -10.09 7.75
CA ARG A 39 -3.33 -10.64 8.42
C ARG A 39 -4.41 -9.60 8.66
N ASN A 40 -4.06 -8.32 8.66
CA ASN A 40 -4.96 -7.20 8.94
C ASN A 40 -5.41 -6.46 7.69
N ILE A 41 -5.03 -6.92 6.48
CA ILE A 41 -5.46 -6.29 5.24
C ILE A 41 -6.97 -6.41 5.12
N LYS A 42 -7.62 -5.25 5.04
CA LYS A 42 -9.07 -5.16 5.13
C LYS A 42 -9.76 -5.37 3.79
N VAL A 43 -9.14 -4.89 2.72
CA VAL A 43 -9.51 -5.03 1.30
C VAL A 43 -8.25 -4.96 0.42
N HIS A 44 -8.35 -5.34 -0.85
CA HIS A 44 -7.26 -5.46 -1.83
C HIS A 44 -6.21 -6.49 -1.42
N HIS A 45 -6.67 -7.60 -0.82
CA HIS A 45 -5.81 -8.58 -0.17
C HIS A 45 -4.85 -9.23 -1.17
N LEU A 46 -5.35 -9.64 -2.33
CA LEU A 46 -4.55 -10.30 -3.36
C LEU A 46 -3.46 -9.37 -3.90
N MET A 47 -3.80 -8.11 -4.21
CA MET A 47 -2.84 -7.13 -4.69
C MET A 47 -1.72 -6.86 -3.68
N CYS A 48 -2.08 -6.70 -2.40
CA CYS A 48 -1.10 -6.45 -1.35
C CYS A 48 -0.24 -7.68 -1.07
N LEU A 49 -0.81 -8.88 -1.18
CA LEU A 49 -0.08 -10.14 -1.05
C LEU A 49 0.96 -10.29 -2.17
N GLU A 50 0.59 -10.02 -3.41
CA GLU A 50 1.54 -10.04 -4.54
C GLU A 50 2.67 -9.03 -4.33
N LEU A 51 2.33 -7.80 -3.92
CA LEU A 51 3.34 -6.79 -3.63
C LEU A 51 4.28 -7.22 -2.49
N GLN A 52 3.75 -7.85 -1.43
CA GLN A 52 4.57 -8.37 -0.33
C GLN A 52 5.52 -9.48 -0.79
N LYS A 53 5.07 -10.41 -1.65
CA LYS A 53 5.95 -11.44 -2.22
C LYS A 53 7.15 -10.82 -2.94
N PHE A 54 6.95 -9.74 -3.68
CA PHE A 54 8.05 -9.02 -4.33
C PHE A 54 8.96 -8.31 -3.32
N ILE A 55 8.40 -7.67 -2.28
CA ILE A 55 9.21 -7.09 -1.20
C ILE A 55 10.11 -8.16 -0.59
N ASP A 56 9.56 -9.32 -0.22
CA ASP A 56 10.32 -10.39 0.43
C ASP A 56 11.42 -10.96 -0.49
N ARG A 57 11.08 -11.24 -1.75
CA ARG A 57 12.04 -11.73 -2.75
C ARG A 57 13.17 -10.73 -3.00
N ILE A 58 12.85 -9.45 -3.12
CA ILE A 58 13.85 -8.40 -3.34
C ILE A 58 14.72 -8.23 -2.10
N SER A 59 14.13 -8.24 -0.90
CA SER A 59 14.87 -8.19 0.36
C SER A 59 15.87 -9.34 0.51
N GLN A 60 15.57 -10.54 -0.01
CA GLN A 60 16.51 -11.67 0.01
C GLN A 60 17.73 -11.47 -0.92
N ILE A 61 17.58 -10.79 -2.05
CA ILE A 61 18.68 -10.52 -3.00
C ILE A 61 19.46 -9.24 -2.69
N LEU A 62 18.85 -8.32 -1.93
CA LEU A 62 19.40 -7.00 -1.64
C LEU A 62 20.82 -7.03 -1.02
N PRO A 63 21.15 -7.91 -0.05
CA PRO A 63 22.51 -7.98 0.49
C PRO A 63 23.55 -8.35 -0.56
N ALA A 64 23.19 -9.22 -1.51
CA ALA A 64 24.08 -9.60 -2.60
C ALA A 64 24.31 -8.43 -3.57
N ILE A 65 23.26 -7.67 -3.91
CA ILE A 65 23.36 -6.45 -4.72
C ILE A 65 24.30 -5.44 -4.06
N GLU A 66 24.20 -5.24 -2.76
CA GLU A 66 25.04 -4.28 -2.05
C GLU A 66 26.48 -4.74 -1.91
N SER A 67 26.68 -6.04 -1.66
CA SER A 67 28.00 -6.64 -1.61
C SER A 67 28.74 -6.53 -2.95
N SER A 68 27.98 -6.52 -4.06
CA SER A 68 28.53 -6.30 -5.40
C SER A 68 29.08 -4.88 -5.58
N ARG A 69 28.73 -3.94 -4.68
CA ARG A 69 29.12 -2.53 -4.66
C ARG A 69 28.97 -1.91 -6.05
N PRO A 70 27.78 -1.39 -6.42
CA PRO A 70 27.62 -0.62 -7.64
C PRO A 70 28.45 0.67 -7.56
N ARG A 71 29.76 0.62 -7.85
CA ARG A 71 30.71 1.74 -7.60
C ARG A 71 30.54 2.91 -8.57
N CYS A 72 29.64 2.81 -9.54
CA CYS A 72 29.28 3.91 -10.43
C CYS A 72 28.11 4.72 -9.83
N SER A 73 28.08 6.02 -10.11
CA SER A 73 27.01 6.94 -9.65
C SER A 73 25.61 6.43 -10.01
N LEU A 74 25.45 5.89 -11.22
CA LEU A 74 24.21 5.29 -11.70
C LEU A 74 23.78 4.06 -10.88
N GLY A 75 24.72 3.20 -10.52
CA GLY A 75 24.44 2.01 -9.73
C GLY A 75 24.03 2.35 -8.30
N MET A 76 24.71 3.31 -7.67
CA MET A 76 24.32 3.82 -6.35
C MET A 76 22.94 4.47 -6.38
N GLN A 77 22.65 5.25 -7.43
CA GLN A 77 21.33 5.87 -7.62
C GLN A 77 20.23 4.81 -7.77
N ALA A 78 20.45 3.78 -8.60
CA ALA A 78 19.50 2.69 -8.80
C ALA A 78 19.22 1.92 -7.50
N LEU A 79 20.25 1.65 -6.69
CA LEU A 79 20.12 1.01 -5.39
C LEU A 79 19.32 1.87 -4.40
N CYS A 80 19.61 3.18 -4.33
CA CYS A 80 18.84 4.11 -3.50
C CYS A 80 17.38 4.19 -3.94
N SER A 81 17.12 4.26 -5.25
CA SER A 81 15.77 4.27 -5.82
C SER A 81 15.01 2.96 -5.55
N LEU A 82 15.69 1.81 -5.60
CA LEU A 82 15.13 0.51 -5.23
C LEU A 82 14.64 0.52 -3.78
N GLN A 83 15.46 1.02 -2.85
CA GLN A 83 15.07 1.10 -1.44
C GLN A 83 13.84 2.02 -1.23
N VAL A 84 13.80 3.17 -1.91
CA VAL A 84 12.64 4.07 -1.86
C VAL A 84 11.38 3.39 -2.41
N ALA A 85 11.50 2.62 -3.49
CA ALA A 85 10.38 1.87 -4.05
C ALA A 85 9.87 0.78 -3.10
N LEU A 86 10.77 0.06 -2.41
CA LEU A 86 10.41 -0.90 -1.36
C LEU A 86 9.70 -0.23 -0.18
N ASP A 87 10.21 0.91 0.29
CA ASP A 87 9.58 1.65 1.40
C ASP A 87 8.18 2.15 0.99
N LYS A 88 8.00 2.61 -0.25
CA LYS A 88 6.68 2.98 -0.79
C LYS A 88 5.74 1.77 -0.88
N ALA A 89 6.24 0.59 -1.22
CA ALA A 89 5.48 -0.65 -1.26
C ALA A 89 4.94 -1.00 0.13
N LYS A 90 5.81 -0.97 1.15
CA LYS A 90 5.45 -1.21 2.56
C LYS A 90 4.40 -0.20 3.05
N LEU A 91 4.60 1.09 2.77
CA LEU A 91 3.65 2.13 3.14
C LEU A 91 2.28 1.96 2.46
N LEU A 92 2.25 1.44 1.23
CA LEU A 92 0.99 1.14 0.54
C LEU A 92 0.25 -0.03 1.20
N ILE A 93 0.96 -1.11 1.53
CA ILE A 93 0.37 -2.27 2.24
C ILE A 93 -0.18 -1.84 3.59
N GLN A 94 0.59 -1.06 4.36
CA GLN A 94 0.13 -0.50 5.64
C GLN A 94 -1.12 0.37 5.46
N HIS A 95 -1.15 1.20 4.41
CA HIS A 95 -2.31 2.03 4.09
C HIS A 95 -3.57 1.19 3.82
N CYS A 96 -3.45 0.07 3.10
CA CYS A 96 -4.56 -0.86 2.84
C CYS A 96 -5.02 -1.61 4.11
N SER A 97 -4.13 -1.80 5.08
CA SER A 97 -4.43 -2.43 6.37
C SER A 97 -5.14 -1.47 7.33
N GLU A 98 -4.71 -0.21 7.41
CA GLU A 98 -5.19 0.72 8.43
C GLU A 98 -6.43 1.54 8.01
N SER A 99 -6.61 1.78 6.71
CA SER A 99 -7.67 2.64 6.18
C SER A 99 -9.08 2.02 6.32
N SER A 100 -10.11 2.80 5.99
CA SER A 100 -11.49 2.33 5.96
C SER A 100 -11.73 1.42 4.75
N LYS A 101 -12.50 0.35 4.92
CA LYS A 101 -12.90 -0.53 3.83
C LYS A 101 -13.72 0.19 2.77
N LEU A 102 -14.69 1.00 3.21
CA LEU A 102 -15.51 1.82 2.32
C LEU A 102 -14.64 2.80 1.51
N TYR A 103 -13.68 3.46 2.18
CA TYR A 103 -12.75 4.37 1.53
C TYR A 103 -11.88 3.65 0.48
N LEU A 104 -11.31 2.51 0.83
CA LEU A 104 -10.45 1.74 -0.06
C LEU A 104 -11.22 1.17 -1.25
N ALA A 105 -12.50 0.79 -1.08
CA ALA A 105 -13.36 0.35 -2.17
C ALA A 105 -13.64 1.50 -3.18
N ILE A 106 -13.99 2.70 -2.71
CA ILE A 106 -14.22 3.85 -3.63
C ILE A 106 -12.94 4.42 -4.24
N THR A 107 -11.77 4.05 -3.72
CA THR A 107 -10.47 4.48 -4.24
C THR A 107 -9.67 3.35 -4.88
N ALA A 108 -10.32 2.24 -5.22
CA ALA A 108 -9.69 1.04 -5.75
C ALA A 108 -8.77 1.31 -6.95
N ASP A 109 -9.25 2.06 -7.96
CA ASP A 109 -8.43 2.46 -9.13
C ASP A 109 -7.16 3.22 -8.72
N ARG A 110 -7.25 4.08 -7.71
CA ARG A 110 -6.07 4.83 -7.22
C ARG A 110 -5.08 3.91 -6.52
N ILE A 111 -5.56 2.86 -5.85
CA ILE A 111 -4.71 1.84 -5.22
C ILE A 111 -4.01 1.01 -6.30
N VAL A 112 -4.74 0.56 -7.32
CA VAL A 112 -4.16 -0.15 -8.49
C VAL A 112 -3.06 0.68 -9.14
N LEU A 113 -3.34 1.94 -9.49
CA LEU A 113 -2.34 2.84 -10.07
C LEU A 113 -1.11 3.03 -9.18
N ARG A 114 -1.26 3.01 -7.85
CA ARG A 114 -0.12 3.07 -6.92
C ARG A 114 0.69 1.78 -6.93
N CYS A 115 0.04 0.62 -6.96
CA CYS A 115 0.70 -0.68 -7.10
C CYS A 115 1.49 -0.77 -8.41
N GLU A 116 0.90 -0.37 -9.54
CA GLU A 116 1.56 -0.35 -10.85
C GLU A 116 2.78 0.57 -10.88
N LYS A 117 2.67 1.78 -10.32
CA LYS A 117 3.80 2.70 -10.22
C LYS A 117 4.96 2.12 -9.41
N ILE A 118 4.65 1.38 -8.35
CA ILE A 118 5.66 0.72 -7.52
C ILE A 118 6.28 -0.44 -8.27
N ARG A 119 5.49 -1.31 -8.91
CA ARG A 119 5.97 -2.40 -9.76
C ARG A 119 6.92 -1.89 -10.85
N ASN A 120 6.52 -0.87 -11.59
CA ASN A 120 7.33 -0.28 -12.66
C ASN A 120 8.63 0.33 -12.12
N ALA A 121 8.59 0.94 -10.93
CA ALA A 121 9.80 1.48 -10.29
C ALA A 121 10.76 0.37 -9.83
N LEU A 122 10.24 -0.71 -9.24
CA LEU A 122 11.03 -1.88 -8.85
C LEU A 122 11.67 -2.54 -10.08
N GLU A 123 10.88 -2.75 -11.13
CA GLU A 123 11.34 -3.33 -12.40
C GLU A 123 12.47 -2.51 -13.02
N LEU A 124 12.32 -1.19 -13.10
CA LEU A 124 13.31 -0.28 -13.66
C LEU A 124 14.63 -0.34 -12.87
N CYS A 125 14.56 -0.23 -11.54
CA CYS A 125 15.75 -0.23 -10.69
C CYS A 125 16.48 -1.58 -10.76
N LEU A 126 15.73 -2.69 -10.72
CA LEU A 126 16.31 -4.03 -10.82
C LEU A 126 16.94 -4.27 -12.19
N SER A 127 16.31 -3.83 -13.27
CA SER A 127 16.87 -3.95 -14.63
C SER A 127 18.19 -3.19 -14.77
N GLN A 128 18.30 -2.01 -14.16
CA GLN A 128 19.56 -1.25 -14.14
C GLN A 128 20.65 -1.98 -13.34
N LEU A 129 20.31 -2.52 -12.17
CA LEU A 129 21.24 -3.26 -11.32
C LEU A 129 21.66 -4.59 -11.93
N GLN A 130 20.76 -5.26 -12.68
CA GLN A 130 21.05 -6.50 -13.42
C GLN A 130 22.23 -6.32 -14.37
N ASN A 131 22.26 -5.23 -15.14
CA ASN A 131 23.31 -4.95 -16.12
C ASN A 131 24.69 -4.71 -15.48
N MET A 132 24.72 -4.43 -14.18
CA MET A 132 25.94 -4.13 -13.42
C MET A 132 26.34 -5.28 -12.48
N ALA A 133 25.53 -6.33 -12.39
CA ALA A 133 25.72 -7.42 -11.46
C ALA A 133 26.58 -8.57 -12.06
N PRO A 134 27.33 -9.31 -11.23
CA PRO A 134 27.94 -10.57 -11.65
C PRO A 134 26.89 -11.56 -12.17
N SER A 135 27.26 -12.43 -13.12
CA SER A 135 26.32 -13.28 -13.86
C SER A 135 25.36 -14.10 -12.97
N SER A 136 25.84 -14.63 -11.84
CA SER A 136 25.02 -15.41 -10.90
C SER A 136 23.96 -14.57 -10.18
N LEU A 137 24.26 -13.30 -9.89
CA LEU A 137 23.31 -12.35 -9.30
C LEU A 137 22.39 -11.78 -10.38
N ALA A 138 22.91 -11.47 -11.56
CA ALA A 138 22.14 -10.99 -12.70
C ALA A 138 21.02 -11.97 -13.08
N ALA A 139 21.29 -13.29 -13.05
CA ALA A 139 20.26 -14.31 -13.29
C ALA A 139 19.13 -14.30 -12.25
N LYS A 140 19.46 -14.10 -10.96
CA LYS A 140 18.44 -13.97 -9.89
C LYS A 140 17.60 -12.72 -10.07
N ILE A 141 18.23 -11.59 -10.38
CA ILE A 141 17.54 -10.33 -10.65
C ILE A 141 16.62 -10.48 -11.88
N ALA A 142 17.11 -11.11 -12.95
CA ALA A 142 16.33 -11.35 -14.16
C ALA A 142 15.02 -12.10 -13.88
N GLY A 143 15.07 -13.12 -13.02
CA GLY A 143 13.87 -13.86 -12.61
C GLY A 143 12.84 -12.98 -11.89
N VAL A 144 13.29 -12.09 -11.00
CA VAL A 144 12.38 -11.14 -10.33
C VAL A 144 11.80 -10.12 -11.32
N VAL A 145 12.61 -9.60 -12.22
CA VAL A 145 12.18 -8.64 -13.26
C VAL A 145 11.16 -9.27 -14.20
N HIS A 146 11.39 -10.51 -14.63
CA HIS A 146 10.45 -11.25 -15.48
C HIS A 146 9.08 -11.37 -14.80
N ASP A 147 9.05 -11.79 -13.54
CA ASP A 147 7.80 -11.97 -12.81
C ASP A 147 7.08 -10.62 -12.56
N LEU A 148 7.83 -9.56 -12.27
CA LEU A 148 7.29 -8.19 -12.16
C LEU A 148 6.60 -7.75 -13.46
N LYS A 149 7.18 -8.03 -14.62
CA LYS A 149 6.58 -7.67 -15.93
C LYS A 149 5.29 -8.42 -16.21
N SER A 150 5.18 -9.67 -15.74
CA SER A 150 3.99 -10.51 -15.93
C SER A 150 2.87 -10.22 -14.93
N LEU A 151 3.15 -9.48 -13.84
CA LEU A 151 2.19 -9.23 -12.79
C LEU A 151 1.14 -8.20 -13.24
N GLU A 152 -0.13 -8.56 -13.15
CA GLU A 152 -1.26 -7.66 -13.30
C GLU A 152 -1.96 -7.46 -11.95
N PHE A 153 -2.22 -6.20 -11.58
CA PHE A 153 -2.96 -5.89 -10.36
C PHE A 153 -4.44 -5.74 -10.68
N SER A 154 -5.27 -6.53 -10.03
CA SER A 154 -6.73 -6.49 -10.17
C SER A 154 -7.39 -6.44 -8.80
N VAL A 155 -8.50 -5.71 -8.72
CA VAL A 155 -9.35 -5.62 -7.52
C VAL A 155 -10.28 -6.82 -7.45
N GLU A 156 -10.49 -7.37 -6.26
CA GLU A 156 -11.46 -8.43 -6.05
C GLU A 156 -12.89 -7.97 -6.40
N TYR A 157 -13.65 -8.79 -7.13
CA TYR A 157 -14.98 -8.43 -7.65
C TYR A 157 -15.91 -7.82 -6.59
N ALA A 158 -15.97 -8.41 -5.40
CA ALA A 158 -16.83 -7.91 -4.32
C ALA A 158 -16.45 -6.50 -3.84
N GLU A 159 -15.16 -6.15 -3.89
CA GLU A 159 -14.66 -4.85 -3.46
C GLU A 159 -14.88 -3.79 -4.52
N ASP A 160 -14.69 -4.15 -5.79
CA ASP A 160 -14.97 -3.30 -6.95
C ASP A 160 -16.48 -2.97 -7.04
N GLU A 161 -17.34 -3.98 -6.95
CA GLU A 161 -18.79 -3.78 -6.96
C GLU A 161 -19.27 -2.98 -5.75
N ALA A 162 -18.69 -3.20 -4.56
CA ALA A 162 -18.96 -2.36 -3.40
C ALA A 162 -18.61 -0.89 -3.67
N GLY A 163 -17.44 -0.62 -4.28
CA GLY A 163 -17.03 0.72 -4.67
C GLY A 163 -18.03 1.38 -5.63
N LYS A 164 -18.44 0.67 -6.68
CA LYS A 164 -19.43 1.15 -7.67
C LYS A 164 -20.78 1.46 -7.03
N LEU A 165 -21.28 0.60 -6.14
CA LEU A 165 -22.54 0.84 -5.43
C LEU A 165 -22.46 2.10 -4.58
N ILE A 166 -21.37 2.31 -3.85
CA ILE A 166 -21.18 3.53 -3.05
C ILE A 166 -21.12 4.77 -3.95
N LEU A 167 -20.38 4.72 -5.06
CA LEU A 167 -20.29 5.84 -6.00
C LEU A 167 -21.65 6.18 -6.61
N LYS A 168 -22.47 5.17 -6.94
CA LYS A 168 -23.84 5.36 -7.42
C LYS A 168 -24.74 6.01 -6.37
N LEU A 169 -24.58 5.66 -5.09
CA LEU A 169 -25.29 6.35 -4.00
C LEU A 169 -24.88 7.82 -3.89
N LEU A 170 -23.59 8.12 -4.02
CA LEU A 170 -23.06 9.47 -3.93
C LEU A 170 -23.51 10.38 -5.08
N GLN A 171 -23.85 9.81 -6.24
CA GLN A 171 -24.35 10.54 -7.41
C GLN A 171 -25.86 10.84 -7.34
N LYS A 172 -26.59 10.30 -6.37
CA LYS A 172 -28.05 10.47 -6.30
C LYS A 172 -28.39 11.80 -5.62
N ASP A 173 -28.80 12.78 -6.40
CA ASP A 173 -29.18 14.10 -5.91
C ASP A 173 -30.49 14.05 -5.10
N SER A 174 -30.43 14.59 -3.88
CA SER A 174 -31.53 14.92 -2.96
C SER A 174 -32.19 13.77 -2.15
N PRO A 175 -32.04 13.75 -0.80
CA PRO A 175 -32.72 12.83 0.09
C PRO A 175 -34.07 13.42 0.57
N THR A 176 -35.08 13.47 -0.30
CA THR A 176 -36.38 14.05 0.08
C THR A 176 -37.58 13.09 0.06
N SER A 177 -37.41 11.82 -0.32
CA SER A 177 -38.49 10.81 -0.29
C SER A 177 -38.15 9.61 0.60
N ASP A 178 -39.18 8.95 1.16
CA ASP A 178 -39.02 7.70 1.92
C ASP A 178 -38.46 6.56 1.05
N SER A 179 -38.72 6.58 -0.26
CA SER A 179 -38.09 5.65 -1.22
C SER A 179 -36.57 5.80 -1.27
N THR A 180 -36.02 6.98 -1.02
CA THR A 180 -34.57 7.21 -0.96
C THR A 180 -33.96 6.63 0.31
N LYS A 181 -34.66 6.64 1.44
CA LYS A 181 -34.17 6.04 2.70
C LYS A 181 -34.04 4.52 2.59
N CYS A 182 -35.03 3.85 1.99
CA CYS A 182 -34.96 2.40 1.76
C CYS A 182 -33.79 2.03 0.84
N ALA A 183 -33.57 2.81 -0.23
CA ALA A 183 -32.46 2.58 -1.15
C ALA A 183 -31.08 2.80 -0.51
N GLU A 184 -30.92 3.82 0.35
CA GLU A 184 -29.69 4.04 1.12
C GLU A 184 -29.38 2.86 2.05
N LEU A 185 -30.40 2.38 2.77
CA LEU A 185 -30.26 1.27 3.71
C LEU A 185 -29.89 -0.02 2.99
N GLU A 186 -30.61 -0.37 1.93
CA GLU A 186 -30.37 -1.59 1.14
C GLU A 186 -28.97 -1.59 0.53
N ALA A 187 -28.56 -0.47 -0.08
CA ALA A 187 -27.23 -0.36 -0.65
C ALA A 187 -26.14 -0.44 0.42
N LEU A 188 -26.34 0.18 1.59
CA LEU A 188 -25.39 0.08 2.70
C LEU A 188 -25.30 -1.36 3.25
N GLN A 189 -26.42 -2.07 3.35
CA GLN A 189 -26.45 -3.47 3.79
C GLN A 189 -25.69 -4.36 2.80
N ASN A 190 -25.93 -4.20 1.50
CA ASN A 190 -25.20 -4.94 0.45
C ASN A 190 -23.69 -4.65 0.50
N VAL A 191 -23.30 -3.39 0.60
CA VAL A 191 -21.88 -2.99 0.73
C VAL A 191 -21.25 -3.54 2.01
N ALA A 192 -21.96 -3.46 3.14
CA ALA A 192 -21.47 -3.99 4.41
C ALA A 192 -21.27 -5.51 4.36
N PHE A 193 -22.16 -6.23 3.69
CA PHE A 193 -22.00 -7.66 3.46
C PHE A 193 -20.78 -7.96 2.59
N MET A 194 -20.66 -7.33 1.41
CA MET A 194 -19.53 -7.53 0.49
C MET A 194 -18.18 -7.23 1.14
N LEU A 195 -18.11 -6.16 1.93
CA LEU A 195 -16.88 -5.74 2.60
C LEU A 195 -16.70 -6.37 4.00
N LYS A 196 -17.59 -7.29 4.42
CA LYS A 196 -17.52 -7.94 5.74
C LYS A 196 -17.45 -6.93 6.90
N ILE A 197 -18.39 -5.98 6.91
CA ILE A 197 -18.64 -4.97 7.96
C ILE A 197 -19.95 -5.33 8.68
N THR A 198 -20.14 -6.60 9.01
CA THR A 198 -21.41 -7.12 9.56
C THR A 198 -21.43 -7.18 11.10
N SER A 199 -20.25 -7.27 11.74
CA SER A 199 -20.17 -7.32 13.20
C SER A 199 -20.17 -5.93 13.86
N HIS A 200 -20.58 -5.87 15.13
CA HIS A 200 -20.51 -4.64 15.93
C HIS A 200 -19.09 -4.06 15.98
N SER A 201 -18.08 -4.91 16.21
CA SER A 201 -16.68 -4.49 16.27
C SER A 201 -16.18 -3.96 14.92
N ALA A 202 -16.52 -4.63 13.81
CA ALA A 202 -16.16 -4.18 12.47
C ALA A 202 -16.76 -2.81 12.15
N LEU A 203 -18.03 -2.60 12.50
CA LEU A 203 -18.71 -1.32 12.32
C LEU A 203 -18.07 -0.18 13.14
N VAL A 204 -17.72 -0.44 14.40
CA VAL A 204 -17.04 0.55 15.26
C VAL A 204 -15.66 0.90 14.71
N MET A 205 -14.89 -0.10 14.30
CA MET A 205 -13.57 0.10 13.68
C MET A 205 -13.67 0.88 12.38
N GLU A 206 -14.67 0.58 11.54
CA GLU A 206 -14.89 1.28 10.28
C GLU A 206 -15.22 2.77 10.52
N LYS A 207 -16.14 3.06 11.45
CA LYS A 207 -16.46 4.44 11.86
C LYS A 207 -15.22 5.18 12.36
N ARG A 208 -14.33 4.53 13.11
CA ARG A 208 -13.09 5.11 13.61
C ARG A 208 -12.11 5.41 12.48
N SER A 209 -11.88 4.46 11.57
CA SER A 209 -11.01 4.65 10.41
C SER A 209 -11.47 5.81 9.53
N ILE A 210 -12.78 5.97 9.29
CA ILE A 210 -13.31 7.10 8.51
C ILE A 210 -13.08 8.43 9.23
N LYS A 211 -13.31 8.51 10.54
CA LYS A 211 -13.04 9.74 11.32
C LYS A 211 -11.59 10.18 11.20
N LEU A 212 -10.65 9.25 11.36
CA LEU A 212 -9.21 9.53 11.23
C LEU A 212 -8.83 10.04 9.83
N LEU A 213 -9.50 9.55 8.77
CA LEU A 213 -9.29 10.08 7.42
C LEU A 213 -9.87 11.50 7.26
N VAL A 214 -11.05 11.76 7.80
CA VAL A 214 -11.67 13.09 7.76
C VAL A 214 -10.80 14.12 8.47
N GLU A 215 -10.19 13.77 9.61
CA GLU A 215 -9.30 14.66 10.37
C GLU A 215 -8.03 15.07 9.59
N LYS A 216 -7.57 14.22 8.66
CA LYS A 216 -6.37 14.47 7.85
C LYS A 216 -6.62 15.32 6.59
N LEU A 217 -7.88 15.52 6.20
CA LEU A 217 -8.24 16.20 4.96
C LEU A 217 -8.67 17.66 5.19
N HIS A 218 -8.45 18.53 4.21
CA HIS A 218 -8.90 19.92 4.22
C HIS A 218 -10.42 20.00 3.95
N ASP A 219 -11.10 21.04 4.44
CA ASP A 219 -12.56 21.15 4.29
C ASP A 219 -13.05 21.38 2.87
N THR A 220 -12.18 21.85 1.98
CA THR A 220 -12.43 21.98 0.55
C THR A 220 -12.33 20.66 -0.21
N ASP A 221 -11.75 19.61 0.38
CA ASP A 221 -11.57 18.32 -0.28
C ASP A 221 -12.92 17.65 -0.51
N GLN A 222 -13.26 17.39 -1.78
CA GLN A 222 -14.44 16.62 -2.16
C GLN A 222 -14.45 15.24 -1.48
N LEU A 223 -13.28 14.64 -1.31
CA LEU A 223 -13.12 13.37 -0.59
C LEU A 223 -13.56 13.47 0.87
N LYS A 224 -13.30 14.60 1.55
CA LYS A 224 -13.74 14.81 2.93
C LYS A 224 -15.27 14.86 3.03
N LYS A 225 -15.94 15.46 2.05
CA LYS A 225 -17.41 15.46 1.96
C LYS A 225 -17.96 14.05 1.80
N ILE A 226 -17.36 13.25 0.92
CA ILE A 226 -17.71 11.85 0.71
C ILE A 226 -17.56 11.05 2.02
N LEU A 227 -16.40 11.17 2.69
CA LEU A 227 -16.16 10.47 3.95
C LEU A 227 -17.12 10.89 5.08
N LYS A 228 -17.46 12.18 5.16
CA LYS A 228 -18.49 12.68 6.10
C LYS A 228 -19.86 12.04 5.81
N TYR A 229 -20.22 11.89 4.54
CA TYR A 229 -21.47 11.22 4.15
C TYR A 229 -21.46 9.72 4.47
N LEU A 230 -20.36 9.01 4.19
CA LEU A 230 -20.22 7.59 4.59
C LEU A 230 -20.34 7.41 6.11
N LEU A 231 -19.71 8.30 6.89
CA LEU A 231 -19.84 8.29 8.34
C LEU A 231 -21.28 8.54 8.80
N TYR A 232 -22.03 9.42 8.11
CA TYR A 232 -23.44 9.65 8.35
C TYR A 232 -24.26 8.37 8.12
N LEU A 233 -24.08 7.69 6.98
CA LEU A 233 -24.78 6.44 6.66
C LEU A 233 -24.55 5.37 7.73
N LEU A 234 -23.29 5.17 8.14
CA LEU A 234 -22.96 4.20 9.20
C LEU A 234 -23.55 4.56 10.56
N ARG A 235 -23.73 5.85 10.86
CA ARG A 235 -24.37 6.30 12.10
C ARG A 235 -25.88 6.10 12.07
N LYS A 236 -26.51 6.43 10.95
CA LYS A 236 -27.96 6.36 10.77
C LYS A 236 -28.46 4.92 10.68
N TYR A 237 -27.77 4.09 9.92
CA TYR A 237 -28.25 2.75 9.57
C TYR A 237 -27.45 1.61 10.20
N GLY A 238 -26.38 1.90 10.94
CA GLY A 238 -25.46 0.88 11.44
C GLY A 238 -26.08 -0.16 12.38
N GLU A 239 -27.18 0.13 13.05
CA GLU A 239 -27.91 -0.86 13.87
C GLU A 239 -28.59 -1.92 13.00
N PHE A 240 -29.08 -1.55 11.82
CA PHE A 240 -29.76 -2.46 10.87
C PHE A 240 -28.78 -3.35 10.08
N ILE A 241 -27.49 -3.00 10.07
CA ILE A 241 -26.43 -3.87 9.50
C ILE A 241 -26.20 -5.09 10.39
N ARG A 242 -26.40 -4.98 11.71
CA ARG A 242 -26.17 -6.09 12.66
C ARG A 242 -27.19 -7.22 12.57
N GLN A 243 -28.28 -7.00 11.84
CA GLN A 243 -29.37 -7.96 11.68
C GLN A 243 -29.18 -8.84 10.42
N LEU A 244 -28.07 -8.68 9.70
CA LEU A 244 -27.66 -9.50 8.56
C LEU A 244 -26.94 -10.78 9.00
#